data_AF-A0A9W7BWJ0-F1
#
_entry.id   AF-A0A9W7BWJ0-F1
#
_cell.length_a   1.000
_cell.length_b   1.000
_cell.length_c   1.000
_cell.angle_alpha   90.00
_cell.angle_beta   90.00
_cell.angle_gamma   90.00
#
_symmetry.space_group_name_H-M   'P 1'
#
loop_
_entity.id
_entity.type
_entity.pdbx_description
1 polymer ?
#
loop_
_entity_poly.entity_id
_entity_poly.type
_entity_poly.pdbx_seq_one_letter_code
_entity_poly.pdbx_strand_id
1 'polypeptide(L)'
;MAKGLSTIILSNTEAPAAVDHWFAQNAALEDFEKEYPWIRSFFIKIAQYNLKTSNFGLRLRVFGGAVLSTVDLITDIYMTLQFFNTEGQRDFGKTSAWLIGITMLFQIILSYGQNHKQMKHVFADTLAVLVGFKPALDAYRVGSGMEKADFQVISPLLEMTFGKSGEVVFEAVPGSIVQIYALILAPKISIGAVISILVSAATIGFTSSMISYDWDTSPTQRTNIPMFYGYVPDKALSRAVTFYRWCPSP
;
A
#
# COMPACT_ATOMS: atom_id res chain seq x y z
N MET A 1 -21.69 12.04 -22.89
CA MET A 1 -20.49 12.87 -22.63
C MET A 1 -19.27 12.02 -22.93
N ALA A 2 -18.51 12.37 -23.97
CA ALA A 2 -17.27 11.66 -24.32
C ALA A 2 -16.29 11.76 -23.14
N LYS A 3 -15.80 10.62 -22.65
CA LYS A 3 -14.77 10.60 -21.59
C LYS A 3 -13.41 10.88 -22.25
N GLY A 4 -12.58 11.68 -21.61
CA GLY A 4 -11.22 11.93 -22.08
C GLY A 4 -10.41 10.63 -22.12
N LEU A 5 -9.45 10.55 -23.04
CA LEU A 5 -8.56 9.38 -23.20
C LEU A 5 -7.92 8.97 -21.86
N SER A 6 -7.54 9.94 -21.00
CA SER A 6 -7.01 9.68 -19.66
C SER A 6 -7.96 8.92 -18.74
N THR A 7 -9.28 9.19 -18.82
CA THR A 7 -10.29 8.53 -17.98
C THR A 7 -10.60 7.12 -18.46
N ILE A 8 -10.54 6.89 -19.78
CA ILE A 8 -10.75 5.58 -20.40
C ILE A 8 -9.52 4.67 -20.21
N ILE A 9 -8.34 5.26 -20.20
CA ILE A 9 -7.09 4.59 -19.83
C ILE A 9 -7.14 4.08 -18.38
N LEU A 10 -7.69 4.87 -17.45
CA LEU A 10 -7.81 4.46 -16.05
C LEU A 10 -8.81 3.31 -15.82
N SER A 11 -9.78 3.13 -16.72
CA SER A 11 -10.75 2.04 -16.65
C SER A 11 -10.34 0.78 -17.41
N ASN A 12 -9.24 0.81 -18.18
CA ASN A 12 -8.78 -0.30 -19.01
C ASN A 12 -7.35 -0.70 -18.66
N THR A 13 -7.12 -1.99 -18.45
CA THR A 13 -5.81 -2.57 -18.10
C THR A 13 -4.80 -2.50 -19.25
N GLU A 14 -5.27 -2.33 -20.49
CA GLU A 14 -4.45 -2.33 -21.70
C GLU A 14 -4.62 -1.04 -22.52
N ALA A 15 -3.49 -0.41 -22.87
CA ALA A 15 -3.47 0.82 -23.67
C ALA A 15 -4.13 0.70 -25.06
N PRO A 16 -4.01 -0.42 -25.79
CA PRO A 16 -4.74 -0.62 -27.05
C PRO A 16 -6.25 -0.63 -26.86
N ALA A 17 -6.75 -1.36 -25.85
CA ALA A 17 -8.18 -1.43 -25.54
C ALA A 17 -8.75 -0.07 -25.11
N ALA A 18 -7.97 0.73 -24.37
CA ALA A 18 -8.36 2.09 -23.98
C ALA A 18 -8.48 3.03 -25.20
N VAL A 19 -7.56 2.91 -26.16
CA VAL A 19 -7.59 3.69 -27.39
C VAL A 19 -8.74 3.22 -28.27
N ASP A 20 -8.96 1.93 -28.45
CA ASP A 20 -10.06 1.38 -29.25
C ASP A 20 -11.43 1.83 -28.70
N HIS A 21 -11.60 1.81 -27.37
CA HIS A 21 -12.81 2.33 -26.72
C HIS A 21 -12.96 3.86 -26.85
N TRP A 22 -11.86 4.62 -26.97
CA TRP A 22 -11.90 6.06 -27.19
C TRP A 22 -12.22 6.43 -28.64
N PHE A 23 -11.72 5.64 -29.61
CA PHE A 23 -12.06 5.77 -31.03
C PHE A 23 -13.55 5.42 -31.27
N ALA A 24 -14.05 4.35 -30.65
CA ALA A 24 -15.47 3.97 -30.73
C ALA A 24 -16.43 5.02 -30.15
N GLN A 25 -15.97 5.88 -29.24
CA GLN A 25 -16.77 6.99 -28.70
C GLN A 25 -16.82 8.23 -29.59
N ASN A 26 -15.88 8.36 -30.54
CA ASN A 26 -15.69 9.58 -31.32
C ASN A 26 -15.54 9.21 -32.81
N ALA A 27 -16.64 9.27 -33.56
CA ALA A 27 -16.65 8.99 -35.01
C ALA A 27 -15.63 9.83 -35.80
N ALA A 28 -15.37 11.08 -35.36
CA ALA A 28 -14.37 11.95 -35.97
C ALA A 28 -12.93 11.41 -35.87
N LEU A 29 -12.60 10.61 -34.85
CA LEU A 29 -11.28 9.97 -34.72
C LEU A 29 -11.16 8.74 -35.61
N GLU A 30 -12.27 8.04 -35.86
CA GLU A 30 -12.30 6.90 -36.79
C GLU A 30 -12.03 7.35 -38.23
N ASP A 31 -12.64 8.46 -38.66
CA ASP A 31 -12.38 9.03 -39.99
C ASP A 31 -10.96 9.58 -40.11
N PHE A 32 -10.40 10.10 -39.02
CA PHE A 32 -9.01 10.55 -38.95
C PHE A 32 -7.99 9.39 -38.98
N GLU A 33 -8.34 8.21 -38.45
CA GLU A 33 -7.53 6.99 -38.59
C GLU A 33 -7.48 6.51 -40.05
N LYS A 34 -8.62 6.59 -40.75
CA LYS A 34 -8.71 6.20 -42.17
C LYS A 34 -7.80 7.08 -43.03
N GLU A 35 -7.68 8.35 -42.70
CA GLU A 35 -6.80 9.29 -43.40
C GLU A 35 -5.32 9.13 -42.98
N TYR A 36 -5.06 8.80 -41.71
CA TYR A 36 -3.71 8.68 -41.16
C TYR A 36 -3.52 7.43 -40.27
N PRO A 37 -3.08 6.29 -40.85
CA PRO A 37 -2.96 5.02 -40.12
C PRO A 37 -1.97 5.02 -38.95
N TRP A 38 -1.00 5.94 -38.93
CA TRP A 38 0.00 6.04 -37.87
C TRP A 38 -0.55 6.59 -36.54
N ILE A 39 -1.72 7.23 -36.59
CA ILE A 39 -2.33 7.95 -35.46
C ILE A 39 -2.75 7.00 -34.35
N ARG A 40 -3.26 5.81 -34.69
CA ARG A 40 -3.57 4.78 -33.69
C ARG A 40 -2.34 4.40 -32.89
N SER A 41 -1.21 4.17 -33.57
CA SER A 41 0.07 3.86 -32.90
C SER A 41 0.58 5.02 -32.05
N PHE A 42 0.35 6.27 -32.47
CA PHE A 42 0.70 7.47 -31.70
C PHE A 42 -0.13 7.59 -30.42
N PHE A 43 -1.46 7.44 -30.51
CA PHE A 43 -2.32 7.47 -29.33
C PHE A 43 -2.10 6.28 -28.41
N ILE A 44 -1.77 5.10 -28.92
CA ILE A 44 -1.33 3.95 -28.10
C ILE A 44 -0.05 4.31 -27.34
N LYS A 45 0.94 4.94 -27.98
CA LYS A 45 2.15 5.41 -27.30
C LYS A 45 1.86 6.51 -26.27
N ILE A 46 0.96 7.45 -26.55
CA ILE A 46 0.51 8.47 -25.58
C ILE A 46 -0.23 7.81 -24.42
N ALA A 47 -1.05 6.79 -24.66
CA ALA A 47 -1.77 6.07 -23.64
C ALA A 47 -0.80 5.25 -22.76
N GLN A 48 0.17 4.58 -23.37
CA GLN A 48 1.26 3.90 -22.67
C GLN A 48 2.14 4.88 -21.89
N TYR A 49 2.43 6.06 -22.44
CA TYR A 49 3.15 7.11 -21.75
C TYR A 49 2.33 7.61 -20.55
N ASN A 50 1.07 8.01 -20.75
CA ASN A 50 0.18 8.43 -19.66
C ASN A 50 -0.01 7.36 -18.58
N LEU A 51 -0.10 6.07 -18.92
CA LEU A 51 -0.12 4.99 -17.92
C LEU A 51 1.17 4.93 -17.11
N LYS A 52 2.32 5.10 -17.78
CA LYS A 52 3.64 5.15 -17.13
C LYS A 52 3.85 6.42 -16.31
N THR A 53 3.30 7.57 -16.73
CA THR A 53 3.42 8.85 -16.04
C THR A 53 2.35 9.02 -14.95
N SER A 54 1.23 8.31 -15.03
CA SER A 54 0.17 8.40 -14.02
C SER A 54 0.60 7.67 -12.75
N ASN A 55 0.41 8.32 -11.61
CA ASN A 55 0.59 7.73 -10.28
C ASN A 55 -0.45 6.63 -9.96
N PHE A 56 -1.13 6.05 -10.96
CA PHE A 56 -2.18 5.05 -10.75
C PHE A 56 -1.64 3.81 -10.04
N GLY A 57 -0.53 3.26 -10.52
CA GLY A 57 0.10 2.10 -9.89
C GLY A 57 0.63 2.39 -8.48
N LEU A 58 1.06 3.63 -8.21
CA LEU A 58 1.44 4.07 -6.86
C LEU A 58 0.19 4.15 -5.96
N ARG A 59 -0.87 4.82 -6.41
CA ARG A 59 -2.13 4.98 -5.68
C ARG A 59 -2.76 3.64 -5.32
N LEU A 60 -2.88 2.71 -6.27
CA LEU A 60 -3.47 1.40 -6.02
C LEU A 60 -2.74 0.64 -4.90
N ARG A 61 -1.40 0.67 -4.92
CA ARG A 61 -0.57 -0.03 -3.93
C ARG A 61 -0.65 0.64 -2.56
N VAL A 62 -0.53 1.95 -2.54
CA VAL A 62 -0.58 2.76 -1.32
C VAL A 62 -1.95 2.69 -0.65
N PHE A 63 -3.04 2.84 -1.40
CA PHE A 63 -4.40 2.69 -0.86
C PHE A 63 -4.73 1.23 -0.50
N GLY A 64 -4.32 0.26 -1.32
CA GLY A 64 -4.47 -1.16 -1.00
C GLY A 64 -3.76 -1.53 0.31
N GLY A 65 -2.53 -1.04 0.50
CA GLY A 65 -1.77 -1.23 1.74
C GLY A 65 -2.38 -0.50 2.94
N ALA A 66 -3.05 0.63 2.75
CA ALA A 66 -3.77 1.31 3.83
C ALA A 66 -5.05 0.55 4.24
N VAL A 67 -5.79 0.01 3.27
CA VAL A 67 -6.96 -0.82 3.54
C VAL A 67 -6.55 -2.08 4.32
N LEU A 68 -5.52 -2.79 3.85
CA LEU A 68 -5.03 -4.00 4.54
C LEU A 68 -4.58 -3.70 5.97
N SER A 69 -3.80 -2.64 6.18
CA SER A 69 -3.37 -2.20 7.51
C SER A 69 -4.54 -1.81 8.43
N THR A 70 -5.60 -1.19 7.89
CA THR A 70 -6.81 -0.87 8.67
C THR A 70 -7.56 -2.15 9.06
N VAL A 71 -7.67 -3.11 8.15
CA VAL A 71 -8.33 -4.40 8.42
C VAL A 71 -7.53 -5.19 9.46
N ASP A 72 -6.20 -5.21 9.35
CA ASP A 72 -5.28 -5.88 10.29
C ASP A 72 -5.45 -5.34 11.72
N LEU A 73 -5.46 -4.01 11.88
CA LEU A 73 -5.72 -3.35 13.17
C LEU A 73 -7.09 -3.74 13.77
N ILE A 74 -8.13 -3.82 12.93
CA ILE A 74 -9.47 -4.23 13.37
C ILE A 74 -9.45 -5.70 13.82
N THR A 75 -8.81 -6.59 13.05
CA THR A 75 -8.72 -8.00 13.39
C THR A 75 -7.89 -8.23 14.66
N ASP A 76 -6.84 -7.46 14.87
CA ASP A 76 -6.00 -7.54 16.07
C ASP A 76 -6.72 -7.04 17.32
N ILE A 77 -7.52 -5.97 17.22
CA ILE A 77 -8.40 -5.53 18.32
C ILE A 77 -9.44 -6.60 18.64
N TYR A 78 -10.09 -7.15 17.61
CA TYR A 78 -11.09 -8.21 17.78
C TYR A 78 -10.49 -9.44 18.48
N MET A 79 -9.32 -9.89 18.03
CA MET A 79 -8.62 -11.02 18.64
C MET A 79 -8.18 -10.73 20.07
N THR A 80 -7.69 -9.52 20.34
CA THR A 80 -7.32 -9.08 21.69
C THR A 80 -8.52 -9.15 22.65
N LEU A 81 -9.69 -8.65 22.23
CA LEU A 81 -10.92 -8.73 23.02
C LEU A 81 -11.37 -10.18 23.23
N GLN A 82 -11.26 -11.01 22.19
CA GLN A 82 -11.58 -12.44 22.28
C GLN A 82 -10.68 -13.16 23.30
N PHE A 83 -9.38 -12.84 23.35
CA PHE A 83 -8.44 -13.41 24.33
C PHE A 83 -8.74 -12.96 25.77
N PHE A 84 -9.20 -11.73 25.97
CA PHE A 84 -9.60 -11.25 27.30
C PHE A 84 -10.89 -11.90 27.83
N ASN A 85 -11.82 -12.22 26.92
CA ASN A 85 -13.10 -12.86 27.23
C ASN A 85 -12.99 -14.39 27.40
N THR A 86 -11.88 -15.00 26.97
CA THR A 86 -11.65 -16.44 27.10
C THR A 86 -10.88 -16.75 28.38
N GLU A 87 -11.44 -17.61 29.23
CA GLU A 87 -10.77 -18.03 30.48
C GLU A 87 -9.44 -18.75 30.17
N GLY A 88 -8.36 -18.35 30.86
CA GLY A 88 -7.02 -18.91 30.66
C GLY A 88 -6.19 -18.30 29.52
N GLN A 89 -6.75 -17.37 28.72
CA GLN A 89 -6.03 -16.73 27.59
C GLN A 89 -5.75 -15.23 27.79
N ARG A 90 -6.04 -14.70 28.99
CA ARG A 90 -5.86 -13.28 29.31
C ARG A 90 -4.43 -12.78 29.14
N ASP A 91 -3.43 -13.64 29.33
CA ASP A 91 -2.03 -13.24 29.17
C ASP A 91 -1.67 -13.03 27.70
N PHE A 92 -2.25 -13.81 26.76
CA PHE A 92 -2.13 -13.54 25.33
C PHE A 92 -2.77 -12.20 24.94
N GLY A 93 -3.96 -11.91 25.50
CA GLY A 93 -4.63 -10.62 25.29
C GLY A 93 -3.80 -9.43 25.79
N LYS A 94 -3.14 -9.54 26.95
CA LYS A 94 -2.22 -8.51 27.44
C LYS A 94 -1.02 -8.34 26.52
N THR A 95 -0.42 -9.44 26.05
CA THR A 95 0.72 -9.38 25.13
C THR A 95 0.33 -8.71 23.81
N SER A 96 -0.79 -9.09 23.20
CA SER A 96 -1.29 -8.45 21.97
C SER A 96 -1.57 -6.96 22.17
N ALA A 97 -2.20 -6.57 23.28
CA ALA A 97 -2.42 -5.16 23.60
C ALA A 97 -1.11 -4.37 23.77
N TRP A 98 -0.09 -4.98 24.38
CA TRP A 98 1.25 -4.39 24.49
C TRP A 98 1.92 -4.20 23.15
N LEU A 99 1.79 -5.16 22.22
CA LEU A 99 2.34 -5.05 20.87
C LEU A 99 1.71 -3.86 20.13
N ILE A 100 0.38 -3.74 20.11
CA ILE A 100 -0.34 -2.59 19.54
C ILE A 100 0.16 -1.27 20.16
N GLY A 101 0.30 -1.23 21.49
CA GLY A 101 0.82 -0.05 22.20
C GLY A 101 2.24 0.35 21.78
N ILE A 102 3.13 -0.64 21.58
CA ILE A 102 4.50 -0.40 21.12
C ILE A 102 4.52 0.16 19.69
N THR A 103 3.66 -0.32 18.80
CA THR A 103 3.63 0.19 17.42
C THR A 103 3.09 1.61 17.35
N MET A 104 2.03 1.91 18.11
CA MET A 104 1.51 3.26 18.25
C MET A 104 2.57 4.21 18.80
N LEU A 105 3.32 3.79 19.83
CA LEU A 105 4.42 4.58 20.38
C LEU A 105 5.51 4.83 19.33
N PHE A 106 5.90 3.81 18.57
CA PHE A 106 6.87 3.95 17.49
C PHE A 106 6.40 4.93 16.42
N GLN A 107 5.13 4.87 15.99
CA GLN A 107 4.56 5.81 15.02
C GLN A 107 4.50 7.25 15.54
N ILE A 108 4.22 7.45 16.83
CA ILE A 108 4.25 8.78 17.46
C ILE A 108 5.67 9.33 17.47
N ILE A 109 6.68 8.51 17.80
CA ILE A 109 8.09 8.93 17.76
C ILE A 109 8.51 9.30 16.34
N LEU A 110 8.11 8.52 15.33
CA LEU A 110 8.36 8.84 13.92
C LEU A 110 7.70 10.16 13.51
N SER A 111 6.43 10.38 13.88
CA SER A 111 5.70 11.62 13.58
C SER A 111 6.34 12.83 14.27
N TYR A 112 6.78 12.67 15.52
CA TYR A 112 7.51 13.71 16.24
C TYR A 112 8.83 14.03 15.55
N GLY A 113 9.65 13.03 15.21
CA GLY A 113 10.93 13.24 14.52
C GLY A 113 10.74 13.96 13.18
N GLN A 114 9.70 13.58 12.43
CA GLN A 114 9.37 14.16 11.12
C GLN A 114 8.90 15.62 11.22
N ASN A 115 8.04 15.94 12.19
CA ASN A 115 7.37 17.23 12.29
C ASN A 115 7.84 18.08 13.49
N HIS A 116 8.98 17.79 14.11
CA HIS A 116 9.46 18.47 15.33
C HIS A 116 9.53 20.01 15.20
N LYS A 117 9.68 20.53 13.97
CA LYS A 117 9.70 21.97 13.68
C LYS A 117 8.30 22.61 13.71
N GLN A 118 7.23 21.82 13.59
CA GLN A 118 5.85 22.30 13.57
C GLN A 118 4.92 21.39 14.41
N MET A 119 4.82 21.72 15.70
CA MET A 119 4.07 20.95 16.70
C MET A 119 2.57 20.78 16.40
N LYS A 120 1.97 21.68 15.60
CA LYS A 120 0.57 21.53 15.16
C LYS A 120 0.38 20.26 14.30
N HIS A 121 1.33 19.94 13.43
CA HIS A 121 1.28 18.74 12.61
C HIS A 121 1.60 17.49 13.43
N VAL A 122 2.53 17.57 14.38
CA VAL A 122 2.79 16.49 15.34
C VAL A 122 1.51 16.10 16.08
N PHE A 123 0.76 17.09 16.58
CA PHE A 123 -0.48 16.82 17.32
C PHE A 123 -1.56 16.19 16.43
N ALA A 124 -1.76 16.72 15.22
CA ALA A 124 -2.73 16.16 14.28
C ALA A 124 -2.36 14.72 13.87
N ASP A 125 -1.08 14.45 13.62
CA ASP A 125 -0.60 13.12 13.25
C ASP A 125 -0.66 12.15 14.43
N THR A 126 -0.34 12.60 15.65
CA THR A 126 -0.49 11.79 16.88
C THR A 126 -1.96 11.41 17.08
N LEU A 127 -2.89 12.35 16.87
CA LEU A 127 -4.31 12.06 16.95
C LEU A 127 -4.75 11.06 15.87
N ALA A 128 -4.21 11.18 14.65
CA ALA A 128 -4.46 10.21 13.59
C ALA A 128 -3.91 8.81 13.91
N VAL A 129 -2.77 8.69 14.61
CA VAL A 129 -2.24 7.41 15.11
C VAL A 129 -3.20 6.80 16.14
N LEU A 130 -3.60 7.58 17.15
CA LEU A 130 -4.46 7.09 18.23
C LEU A 130 -5.82 6.61 17.74
N VAL A 131 -6.35 7.24 16.68
CA VAL A 131 -7.61 6.84 16.05
C VAL A 131 -7.42 5.65 15.08
N GLY A 132 -6.19 5.29 14.71
CA GLY A 132 -5.91 4.28 13.69
C GLY A 132 -6.13 4.78 12.25
N PHE A 133 -6.23 6.10 12.04
CA PHE A 133 -6.45 6.71 10.73
C PHE A 133 -5.14 7.05 10.00
N LYS A 134 -3.98 6.97 10.68
CA LYS A 134 -2.68 7.32 10.09
C LYS A 134 -2.38 6.57 8.77
N PRO A 135 -2.64 5.26 8.61
CA PRO A 135 -2.40 4.56 7.35
C PRO A 135 -3.16 5.18 6.17
N ALA A 136 -4.41 5.60 6.39
CA ALA A 136 -5.23 6.26 5.37
C ALA A 136 -4.74 7.69 5.06
N LEU A 137 -4.35 8.44 6.09
CA LEU A 137 -3.80 9.78 5.94
C LEU A 137 -2.48 9.75 5.16
N ASP A 138 -1.56 8.87 5.52
CA ASP A 138 -0.27 8.72 4.85
C ASP A 138 -0.47 8.25 3.40
N ALA A 139 -1.42 7.35 3.16
CA ALA A 139 -1.78 6.92 1.81
C ALA A 139 -2.34 8.05 0.95
N TYR A 140 -3.16 8.93 1.53
CA TYR A 140 -3.66 10.12 0.85
C TYR A 140 -2.52 11.10 0.52
N ARG A 141 -1.58 11.31 1.45
CA ARG A 141 -0.43 12.20 1.26
C ARG A 141 0.46 11.73 0.11
N VAL A 142 0.77 10.43 0.07
CA VAL A 142 1.57 9.80 -0.98
C VAL A 142 0.80 9.73 -2.31
N GLY A 143 -0.47 9.33 -2.28
CA GLY A 143 -1.32 9.19 -3.48
C GLY A 143 -1.64 10.52 -4.15
N SER A 144 -1.71 11.61 -3.39
CA SER A 144 -1.88 12.97 -3.91
C SER A 144 -0.59 13.54 -4.50
N GLY A 145 0.56 12.90 -4.24
CA GLY A 145 1.85 13.36 -4.72
C GLY A 145 2.32 14.64 -4.02
N MET A 146 1.99 14.84 -2.74
CA MET A 146 2.47 16.00 -2.00
C MET A 146 4.00 15.95 -1.91
N GLU A 147 4.63 17.07 -2.25
CA GLU A 147 6.08 17.23 -2.10
C GLU A 147 6.46 17.36 -0.62
N LYS A 148 7.75 17.14 -0.35
CA LYS A 148 8.32 17.30 0.99
C LYS A 148 8.17 18.76 1.42
N ALA A 149 7.44 19.00 2.51
CA ALA A 149 7.35 20.34 3.08
C ALA A 149 8.67 20.74 3.76
N ASP A 150 8.97 22.04 3.83
CA ASP A 150 10.24 22.56 4.37
C ASP A 150 10.53 22.13 5.83
N PHE A 151 9.47 21.84 6.59
CA PHE A 151 9.58 21.36 7.97
C PHE A 151 9.76 19.84 8.08
N GLN A 152 9.46 19.07 7.03
CA GLN A 152 9.59 17.62 7.02
C GLN A 152 11.04 17.20 6.82
N VAL A 153 11.45 16.09 7.46
CA VAL A 153 12.82 15.58 7.37
C VAL A 153 12.97 14.65 6.16
N ILE A 154 11.98 13.78 5.93
CA ILE A 154 11.95 12.79 4.85
C ILE A 154 10.74 12.97 3.92
N SER A 155 10.77 12.35 2.74
CA SER A 155 9.63 12.38 1.81
C SER A 155 8.42 11.62 2.35
N PRO A 156 7.19 11.99 2.00
CA PRO A 156 5.98 11.31 2.46
C PRO A 156 5.96 9.79 2.16
N LEU A 157 6.54 9.38 1.03
CA LEU A 157 6.66 7.96 0.67
C LEU A 157 7.60 7.19 1.62
N LEU A 158 8.71 7.81 2.01
CA LEU A 158 9.64 7.20 2.98
C LEU A 158 9.02 7.17 4.37
N GLU A 159 8.30 8.21 4.79
CA GLU A 159 7.59 8.23 6.08
C GLU A 159 6.60 7.07 6.19
N MET A 160 5.75 6.90 5.17
CA MET A 160 4.81 5.79 5.09
C MET A 160 5.54 4.43 5.13
N THR A 161 6.66 4.32 4.41
CA THR A 161 7.46 3.08 4.38
C THR A 161 8.03 2.74 5.76
N PHE A 162 8.60 3.72 6.47
CA PHE A 162 9.13 3.51 7.82
C PHE A 162 8.02 3.19 8.82
N GLY A 163 6.89 3.88 8.74
CA GLY A 163 5.71 3.60 9.58
C GLY A 163 5.23 2.16 9.40
N LYS A 164 5.00 1.74 8.16
CA LYS A 164 4.60 0.38 7.80
C LYS A 164 5.63 -0.69 8.18
N SER A 165 6.92 -0.38 8.03
CA SER A 165 7.97 -1.29 8.48
C SER A 165 7.94 -1.49 10.00
N GLY A 166 7.64 -0.43 10.76
CA GLY A 166 7.44 -0.49 12.19
C GLY A 166 6.23 -1.31 12.58
N GLU A 167 5.09 -1.11 11.90
CA GLU A 167 3.88 -1.93 12.08
C GLU A 167 4.19 -3.42 11.91
N VAL A 168 4.84 -3.79 10.81
CA VAL A 168 5.18 -5.18 10.51
C VAL A 168 6.11 -5.80 11.57
N VAL A 169 7.13 -5.07 12.00
CA VAL A 169 8.15 -5.58 12.94
C VAL A 169 7.65 -5.65 14.38
N PHE A 170 6.93 -4.62 14.83
CA PHE A 170 6.56 -4.49 16.25
C PHE A 170 5.19 -5.06 16.59
N GLU A 171 4.27 -5.21 15.63
CA GLU A 171 2.97 -5.86 15.84
C GLU A 171 2.81 -7.08 14.96
N ALA A 172 2.79 -6.94 13.63
CA ALA A 172 2.20 -7.98 12.79
C ALA A 172 2.97 -9.33 12.90
N VAL A 173 4.30 -9.28 12.94
CA VAL A 173 5.13 -10.49 13.10
C VAL A 173 5.02 -11.07 14.52
N PRO A 174 5.28 -10.34 15.62
CA PRO A 174 5.10 -10.90 16.96
C PRO A 174 3.65 -11.29 17.29
N GLY A 175 2.67 -10.52 16.81
CA GLY A 175 1.24 -10.71 17.02
C GLY A 175 0.73 -11.97 16.35
N SER A 176 1.11 -12.21 15.09
CA SER A 176 0.80 -13.48 14.41
C SER A 176 1.41 -14.69 15.12
N ILE A 177 2.63 -14.59 15.67
CA ILE A 177 3.25 -15.66 16.46
C ILE A 177 2.43 -15.94 17.74
N VAL A 178 2.00 -14.90 18.46
CA VAL A 178 1.17 -15.03 19.66
C VAL A 178 -0.18 -15.66 19.32
N GLN A 179 -0.83 -15.24 18.23
CA GLN A 179 -2.11 -15.80 17.78
C GLN A 179 -1.97 -17.28 17.39
N ILE A 180 -0.91 -17.66 16.68
CA ILE A 180 -0.63 -19.06 16.33
C ILE A 180 -0.41 -19.89 17.60
N TYR A 181 0.38 -19.39 18.55
CA TYR A 181 0.65 -20.10 19.79
C TYR A 181 -0.62 -20.28 20.64
N ALA A 182 -1.45 -19.25 20.74
CA ALA A 182 -2.74 -19.32 21.41
C ALA A 182 -3.69 -20.33 20.74
N LEU A 183 -3.65 -20.43 19.40
CA LEU A 183 -4.46 -21.41 18.65
C LEU A 183 -4.02 -22.85 18.91
N ILE A 184 -2.71 -23.10 19.01
CA ILE A 184 -2.16 -24.44 19.30
C ILE A 184 -2.52 -24.91 20.71
N LEU A 185 -2.52 -24.00 21.68
CA LEU A 185 -2.88 -24.31 23.07
C LEU A 185 -4.40 -24.42 23.30
N ALA A 186 -5.21 -23.87 22.40
CA ALA A 186 -6.65 -23.89 22.54
C ALA A 186 -7.23 -25.29 22.26
N PRO A 187 -8.18 -25.78 23.09
CA PRO A 187 -8.83 -27.06 22.86
C PRO A 187 -9.78 -27.05 21.65
N LYS A 188 -10.16 -25.85 21.16
CA LYS A 188 -10.99 -25.66 19.97
C LYS A 188 -10.35 -24.63 19.06
N ILE A 189 -10.29 -24.96 17.77
CA ILE A 189 -9.84 -24.04 16.73
C ILE A 189 -10.90 -22.97 16.55
N SER A 190 -10.55 -21.72 16.83
CA SER A 190 -11.38 -20.56 16.52
C SER A 190 -11.17 -20.16 15.07
N ILE A 191 -12.23 -20.19 14.26
CA ILE A 191 -12.20 -19.75 12.85
C ILE A 191 -11.74 -18.29 12.76
N GLY A 192 -12.15 -17.44 13.71
CA GLY A 192 -11.73 -16.03 13.76
C GLY A 192 -10.22 -15.86 13.92
N ALA A 193 -9.57 -16.70 14.73
CA ALA A 193 -8.12 -16.67 14.90
C ALA A 193 -7.38 -17.07 13.62
N VAL A 194 -7.89 -18.09 12.91
CA VAL A 194 -7.31 -18.52 11.62
C VAL A 194 -7.42 -17.42 10.57
N ILE A 195 -8.58 -16.76 10.48
CA ILE A 195 -8.78 -15.64 9.55
C ILE A 195 -7.83 -14.48 9.91
N SER A 196 -7.68 -14.15 11.19
CA SER A 196 -6.75 -13.09 11.64
C SER A 196 -5.32 -13.38 11.22
N ILE A 197 -4.83 -14.62 11.45
CA ILE A 197 -3.47 -15.02 11.06
C ILE A 197 -3.27 -14.92 9.54
N LEU A 198 -4.27 -15.32 8.74
CA LEU A 198 -4.20 -15.21 7.29
C LEU A 198 -4.18 -13.74 6.81
N VAL A 199 -4.99 -12.88 7.43
CA VAL A 199 -5.00 -11.44 7.14
C VAL A 199 -3.65 -10.81 7.47
N SER A 200 -3.09 -11.08 8.65
CA SER A 200 -1.78 -10.54 9.03
C SER A 200 -0.67 -11.07 8.11
N ALA A 201 -0.69 -12.36 7.75
CA ALA A 201 0.26 -12.90 6.77
C ALA A 201 0.14 -12.23 5.39
N ALA A 202 -1.09 -11.95 4.94
CA ALA A 202 -1.34 -11.22 3.70
C ALA A 202 -0.85 -9.77 3.77
N THR A 203 -1.10 -9.07 4.89
CA THR A 203 -0.63 -7.71 5.15
C THR A 203 0.89 -7.61 5.17
N ILE A 204 1.57 -8.56 5.83
CA ILE A 204 3.03 -8.65 5.87
C ILE A 204 3.58 -8.87 4.44
N GLY A 205 3.02 -9.84 3.70
CA GLY A 205 3.45 -10.15 2.34
C GLY A 205 3.22 -9.00 1.35
N PHE A 206 2.05 -8.36 1.42
CA PHE A 206 1.73 -7.18 0.60
C PHE A 206 2.65 -6.01 0.92
N THR A 207 2.85 -5.70 2.21
CA THR A 207 3.68 -4.58 2.65
C THR A 207 5.14 -4.80 2.28
N SER A 208 5.68 -6.00 2.50
CA SER A 208 7.04 -6.36 2.10
C SER A 208 7.23 -6.21 0.58
N SER A 209 6.31 -6.75 -0.22
CA SER A 209 6.34 -6.63 -1.68
C SER A 209 6.26 -5.18 -2.15
N MET A 210 5.44 -4.35 -1.50
CA MET A 210 5.32 -2.93 -1.79
C MET A 210 6.62 -2.18 -1.54
N ILE A 211 7.23 -2.37 -0.37
CA ILE A 211 8.49 -1.72 0.01
C ILE A 211 9.61 -2.13 -0.95
N SER A 212 9.75 -3.44 -1.20
CA SER A 212 10.76 -3.98 -2.12
C SER A 212 10.58 -3.42 -3.53
N TYR A 213 9.35 -3.37 -4.04
CA TYR A 213 9.06 -2.81 -5.36
C TYR A 213 9.35 -1.30 -5.42
N ASP A 214 8.97 -0.52 -4.41
CA ASP A 214 9.20 0.93 -4.39
C ASP A 214 10.68 1.27 -4.36
N TRP A 215 11.46 0.51 -3.60
CA TRP A 215 12.91 0.70 -3.53
C TRP A 215 13.59 0.26 -4.82
N ASP A 216 13.20 -0.90 -5.37
CA ASP A 216 13.77 -1.41 -6.63
C ASP A 216 13.46 -0.52 -7.83
N THR A 217 12.24 -0.01 -7.95
CA THR A 217 11.84 0.78 -9.12
C THR A 217 12.33 2.22 -9.12
N SER A 218 12.95 2.67 -8.03
CA SER A 218 13.48 4.03 -7.92
C SER A 218 14.79 4.22 -8.73
N PRO A 219 14.87 5.23 -9.62
CA PRO A 219 16.07 5.44 -10.44
C PRO A 219 17.32 5.69 -9.61
N THR A 220 17.19 6.48 -8.53
CA THR A 220 18.29 6.83 -7.65
C THR A 220 18.91 5.62 -6.97
N GLN A 221 18.10 4.66 -6.50
CA GLN A 221 18.64 3.47 -5.84
C GLN A 221 19.25 2.48 -6.83
N ARG A 222 18.69 2.37 -8.04
CA ARG A 222 19.30 1.58 -9.13
C ARG A 222 20.66 2.12 -9.56
N THR A 223 20.85 3.44 -9.55
CA THR A 223 22.15 4.05 -9.84
C THR A 223 23.15 3.83 -8.70
N ASN A 224 22.71 3.92 -7.45
CA ASN A 224 23.58 3.82 -6.28
C ASN A 224 24.04 2.38 -5.99
N ILE A 225 23.16 1.38 -6.14
CA ILE A 225 23.48 -0.03 -5.86
C ILE A 225 22.94 -0.93 -6.99
N PRO A 226 23.58 -0.90 -8.18
CA PRO A 226 23.09 -1.62 -9.36
C PRO A 226 23.16 -3.15 -9.25
N MET A 227 23.92 -3.67 -8.28
CA MET A 227 24.04 -5.12 -8.04
C MET A 227 22.88 -5.68 -7.21
N PHE A 228 22.20 -4.83 -6.42
CA PHE A 228 21.11 -5.23 -5.52
C PHE A 228 19.73 -4.81 -6.07
N TYR A 229 19.64 -3.66 -6.73
CA TYR A 229 18.43 -3.17 -7.38
C TYR A 229 18.49 -3.32 -8.90
N GLY A 230 17.35 -3.61 -9.53
CA GLY A 230 17.20 -3.90 -10.96
C GLY A 230 16.53 -5.25 -11.25
N TYR A 231 16.05 -5.98 -10.24
CA TYR A 231 15.39 -7.28 -10.45
C TYR A 231 13.95 -7.13 -10.96
N VAL A 232 13.31 -5.97 -10.80
CA VAL A 232 12.01 -5.69 -11.40
C VAL A 232 12.20 -5.21 -12.86
N PRO A 233 11.66 -5.92 -13.86
CA PRO A 233 11.87 -5.60 -15.28
C PRO A 233 11.28 -4.24 -15.69
N ASP A 234 11.78 -3.62 -16.75
CA ASP A 234 11.36 -2.24 -17.10
C ASP A 234 10.01 -2.13 -17.83
N LYS A 235 9.46 -3.26 -18.32
CA LYS A 235 8.17 -3.30 -18.99
C LYS A 235 7.04 -3.20 -17.96
N ALA A 236 6.13 -2.24 -18.12
CA ALA A 236 5.03 -1.97 -17.17
C ALA A 236 4.18 -3.21 -16.82
N LEU A 237 3.88 -4.05 -17.81
CA LEU A 237 3.11 -5.29 -17.62
C LEU A 237 3.91 -6.32 -16.82
N SER A 238 5.21 -6.45 -17.10
CA SER A 238 6.11 -7.32 -16.32
C SER A 238 6.32 -6.81 -14.90
N ARG A 239 6.33 -5.48 -14.67
CA ARG A 239 6.37 -4.87 -13.32
C ARG A 239 5.14 -5.24 -12.50
N ALA A 240 3.95 -5.09 -13.09
CA ALA A 240 2.70 -5.44 -12.44
C ALA A 240 2.63 -6.94 -12.17
N VAL A 241 3.01 -7.80 -13.13
CA VAL A 241 3.02 -9.26 -12.95
C VAL A 241 3.99 -9.69 -11.86
N THR A 242 5.19 -9.11 -11.78
CA THR A 242 6.14 -9.41 -10.69
C THR A 242 5.55 -8.99 -9.33
N PHE A 243 4.94 -7.80 -9.26
CA PHE A 243 4.30 -7.33 -8.04
C PHE A 243 3.13 -8.24 -7.58
N TYR A 244 2.24 -8.61 -8.49
CA TYR A 244 1.11 -9.52 -8.20
C TYR A 244 1.54 -10.95 -7.89
N ARG A 245 2.67 -11.43 -8.45
CA ARG A 245 3.23 -12.74 -8.11
C ARG A 245 3.86 -12.78 -6.72
N TRP A 246 4.31 -11.64 -6.20
CA TRP A 246 4.98 -11.54 -4.90
C TRP A 246 4.00 -11.24 -3.77
N CYS A 247 2.94 -10.49 -4.06
CA CYS A 247 1.81 -10.37 -3.17
C CYS A 247 1.11 -11.74 -3.03
N PRO A 248 0.80 -12.22 -1.80
CA PRO A 248 -0.06 -13.37 -1.65
C PRO A 248 -1.40 -13.07 -2.36
N SER A 249 -1.76 -13.91 -3.33
CA SER A 249 -3.06 -13.83 -3.98
C SER A 249 -4.14 -14.14 -2.93
N PRO A 250 -5.26 -13.40 -2.92
CA PRO A 250 -6.39 -13.71 -2.05
C PRO A 250 -6.92 -15.12 -2.28
#